data_AF-A0A8H6ZU13-F1
#
_entry.id   AF-A0A8H6ZU13-F1
#
_cell.length_a   1.000
_cell.length_b   1.000
_cell.length_c   1.000
_cell.angle_alpha   90.00
_cell.angle_beta   90.00
_cell.angle_gamma   90.00
#
_symmetry.space_group_name_H-M   'P 1'
#
loop_
_entity.id
_entity.type
_entity.pdbx_description
1 polymer ?
#
loop_
_entity_poly.entity_id
_entity_poly.type
_entity_poly.pdbx_seq_one_letter_code
_entity_poly.pdbx_strand_id
1 'polypeptide(L)'
;MIPRSALRVLATRQCVRRLATQPPKITLAASAPPTSPPPSTPPKRQKAWLTRKLQGSPAALSVLRGLGRILGYGSPEQIAGRRTFVLYKQLCAVRPDEESAFWQNDCYLPPTFQSWFTITNLHVWLLTARLRALPQPHGKACVQGLLDHFFIDIEDRIRAVLQPRLQPPTPYTFKSDFYTNPNAPPPPDPNSKTRQKAPSRAPDRIVMRQMKIFKEQWQGMGLALDLGIVKGDEELAAAMWRNLLGARGARGISLESSKAQFRRTVNLVGGEVVNVSKVDFEKEETQDDGSGVHDFPPQESDKYVKYPELMLDLVGYTRRELSRLEAITDEEIMKADPSRLRFGPVKTKA
;
A
#
# COMPACT_ATOMS: atom_id res chain seq x y z
N MET A 1 22.70 -15.94 -16.96
CA MET A 1 21.83 -17.13 -16.82
C MET A 1 21.64 -17.40 -15.33
N ILE A 2 20.43 -17.17 -14.80
CA ILE A 2 20.10 -17.29 -13.36
C ILE A 2 19.23 -18.55 -13.19
N PRO A 3 19.50 -19.42 -12.19
CA PRO A 3 18.91 -20.76 -12.14
C PRO A 3 17.41 -20.75 -11.85
N ARG A 4 16.68 -21.65 -12.54
CA ARG A 4 15.23 -21.86 -12.52
C ARG A 4 14.64 -22.43 -11.21
N SER A 5 15.36 -22.39 -10.09
CA SER A 5 14.92 -22.99 -8.81
C SER A 5 14.01 -22.09 -7.96
N ALA A 6 13.74 -20.85 -8.37
CA ALA A 6 12.84 -19.93 -7.64
C ALA A 6 11.34 -20.10 -7.94
N LEU A 7 10.94 -21.05 -8.79
CA LEU A 7 9.59 -21.12 -9.37
C LEU A 7 8.65 -22.19 -8.78
N ARG A 8 8.98 -22.83 -7.64
CA ARG A 8 8.19 -23.97 -7.13
C ARG A 8 7.62 -23.89 -5.71
N VAL A 9 7.72 -22.76 -4.99
CA VAL A 9 7.31 -22.73 -3.56
C VAL A 9 5.96 -22.03 -3.29
N LEU A 10 5.29 -21.46 -4.29
CA LEU A 10 3.99 -20.77 -4.07
C LEU A 10 2.74 -21.62 -4.36
N ALA A 11 2.90 -22.92 -4.57
CA ALA A 11 1.78 -23.82 -4.85
C ALA A 11 1.80 -25.06 -3.95
N THR A 12 1.79 -24.85 -2.62
CA THR A 12 1.28 -25.81 -1.60
C THR A 12 1.60 -25.29 -0.22
N ARG A 13 0.67 -24.55 0.39
CA ARG A 13 0.47 -24.48 1.85
C ARG A 13 -0.88 -23.84 2.14
N GLN A 14 -1.93 -24.53 1.71
CA GLN A 14 -3.17 -24.52 2.48
C GLN A 14 -2.87 -25.25 3.79
N CYS A 15 -2.70 -24.50 4.87
CA CYS A 15 -3.01 -24.97 6.20
C CYS A 15 -3.63 -23.82 6.97
N VAL A 16 -4.95 -23.80 6.95
CA VAL A 16 -5.80 -23.05 7.86
C VAL A 16 -5.40 -23.45 9.28
N ARG A 17 -4.83 -22.53 10.05
CA ARG A 17 -4.93 -22.58 11.50
C ARG A 17 -5.19 -21.19 12.06
N ARG A 18 -6.46 -20.99 12.42
CA ARG A 18 -6.97 -19.89 13.23
C ARG A 18 -6.10 -19.71 14.47
N LEU A 19 -5.71 -18.47 14.74
CA LEU A 19 -5.62 -17.88 16.08
C LEU A 19 -5.74 -16.35 15.91
N ALA A 20 -6.93 -15.92 15.46
CA ALA A 20 -7.35 -14.55 15.61
C ALA A 20 -7.78 -14.37 17.08
N THR A 21 -6.87 -13.91 17.94
CA THR A 21 -7.25 -13.39 19.25
C THR A 21 -7.97 -12.06 19.03
N GLN A 22 -9.29 -12.07 19.15
CA GLN A 22 -10.09 -10.85 19.25
C GLN A 22 -9.64 -10.06 20.49
N PRO A 23 -9.62 -8.72 20.46
CA PRO A 23 -9.48 -7.94 21.67
C PRO A 23 -10.79 -8.04 22.51
N PRO A 24 -10.70 -8.07 23.85
CA PRO A 24 -11.88 -8.22 24.69
C PRO A 24 -12.77 -6.96 24.62
N LYS A 25 -14.08 -7.17 24.51
CA LYS A 25 -15.11 -6.15 24.68
C LYS A 25 -15.13 -5.71 26.14
N ILE A 26 -14.96 -4.41 26.40
CA ILE A 26 -15.18 -3.81 27.72
C ILE A 26 -16.59 -3.21 27.72
N THR A 27 -17.45 -3.77 28.55
CA THR A 27 -18.79 -3.23 28.84
C THR A 27 -18.64 -2.02 29.75
N LEU A 28 -19.01 -0.83 29.28
CA LEU A 28 -19.07 0.39 30.10
C LEU A 28 -20.42 0.42 30.84
N ALA A 29 -20.40 0.14 32.14
CA ALA A 29 -21.46 0.52 33.05
C ALA A 29 -21.09 1.85 33.72
N ALA A 30 -22.02 2.80 33.69
CA ALA A 30 -21.84 4.15 34.21
C ALA A 30 -21.97 4.20 35.75
N SER A 31 -21.09 4.97 36.40
CA SER A 31 -21.35 5.54 37.72
C SER A 31 -20.58 6.85 37.89
N ALA A 32 -21.24 7.86 38.44
CA ALA A 32 -20.80 9.25 38.65
C ALA A 32 -19.60 9.40 39.63
N PRO A 33 -18.92 10.57 39.67
CA PRO A 33 -17.57 10.68 40.20
C PRO A 33 -17.51 11.12 41.67
N PRO A 34 -16.40 10.84 42.37
CA PRO A 34 -15.90 11.78 43.36
C PRO A 34 -14.43 12.18 43.11
N THR A 35 -14.24 13.49 43.04
CA THR A 35 -13.14 14.32 43.55
C THR A 35 -11.71 13.75 43.55
N SER A 36 -10.85 14.31 42.70
CA SER A 36 -9.43 13.96 42.50
C SER A 36 -8.44 14.65 43.46
N PRO A 37 -7.37 13.96 43.90
CA PRO A 37 -6.07 14.56 44.24
C PRO A 37 -5.01 14.28 43.13
N PRO A 38 -3.81 14.89 43.17
CA PRO A 38 -2.97 15.22 42.00
C PRO A 38 -2.15 14.03 41.44
N PRO A 39 -1.44 14.17 40.29
CA PRO A 39 -1.17 13.05 39.38
C PRO A 39 -0.05 12.13 39.89
N SER A 40 -0.42 10.92 40.32
CA SER A 40 0.54 9.84 40.54
C SER A 40 1.00 9.25 39.20
N THR A 41 2.31 9.04 39.08
CA THR A 41 3.00 8.33 38.00
C THR A 41 2.20 7.11 37.50
N PRO A 42 2.08 6.87 36.18
CA PRO A 42 1.27 5.77 35.66
C PRO A 42 1.73 4.42 36.25
N PRO A 43 0.82 3.57 36.76
CA PRO A 43 1.20 2.35 37.45
C PRO A 43 1.88 1.39 36.46
N LYS A 44 3.07 0.91 36.83
CA LYS A 44 3.78 -0.14 36.08
C LYS A 44 2.87 -1.35 35.93
N ARG A 45 2.45 -1.66 34.69
CA ARG A 45 1.60 -2.81 34.36
C ARG A 45 2.17 -4.07 35.02
N GLN A 46 1.42 -4.66 35.96
CA GLN A 46 1.87 -5.86 36.67
C GLN A 46 2.05 -6.99 35.67
N LYS A 47 3.28 -7.52 35.59
CA LYS A 47 3.62 -8.65 34.71
C LYS A 47 2.77 -9.86 35.10
N ALA A 48 2.24 -10.59 34.12
CA ALA A 48 1.37 -11.75 34.38
C ALA A 48 2.06 -12.80 35.28
N TRP A 49 1.27 -13.55 36.05
CA TRP A 49 1.78 -14.52 37.03
C TRP A 49 2.80 -15.51 36.43
N LEU A 50 2.54 -15.95 35.21
CA LEU A 50 3.40 -16.87 34.48
C LEU A 50 4.75 -16.22 34.15
N THR A 51 4.74 -14.94 33.78
CA THR A 51 5.96 -14.17 33.50
C THR A 51 6.80 -13.98 34.76
N ARG A 52 6.16 -13.83 35.93
CA ARG A 52 6.84 -13.75 37.23
C ARG A 52 7.46 -15.10 37.63
N LYS A 53 6.73 -16.21 37.45
CA LYS A 53 7.23 -17.57 37.75
C LYS A 53 8.38 -17.99 36.81
N LEU A 54 8.30 -17.62 35.54
CA LEU A 54 9.39 -17.83 34.57
C LEU A 54 10.63 -16.98 34.88
N GLN A 55 10.46 -15.72 35.31
CA GLN A 55 11.58 -14.87 35.74
C GLN A 55 12.33 -15.41 36.96
N GLY A 56 11.66 -16.21 37.81
CA GLY A 56 12.28 -16.88 38.95
C GLY A 56 13.11 -18.12 38.60
N SER A 57 13.11 -18.59 37.34
CA SER A 57 13.91 -19.76 36.92
C SER A 57 14.67 -19.46 35.62
N PRO A 58 15.99 -19.19 35.70
CA PRO A 58 16.85 -18.97 34.54
C PRO A 58 16.88 -20.15 33.56
N ALA A 59 16.77 -21.38 34.08
CA ALA A 59 16.73 -22.61 33.27
C ALA A 59 15.40 -22.76 32.51
N ALA A 60 14.26 -22.45 33.12
CA ALA A 60 12.98 -22.47 32.42
C ALA A 60 12.93 -21.41 31.30
N LEU A 61 13.55 -20.25 31.50
CA LEU A 61 13.68 -19.21 30.48
C LEU A 61 14.58 -19.63 29.32
N SER A 62 15.68 -20.34 29.57
CA SER A 62 16.55 -20.82 28.49
C SER A 62 15.86 -21.90 27.65
N VAL A 63 15.13 -22.83 28.29
CA VAL A 63 14.32 -23.85 27.60
C VAL A 63 13.19 -23.21 26.80
N LEU A 64 12.46 -22.25 27.38
CA LEU A 64 11.40 -21.53 26.68
C LEU A 64 11.94 -20.71 25.50
N ARG A 65 13.09 -20.03 25.65
CA ARG A 65 13.75 -19.33 24.54
C ARG A 65 14.22 -20.31 23.47
N GLY A 66 14.74 -21.47 23.85
CA GLY A 66 15.13 -22.55 22.94
C GLY A 66 13.95 -23.08 22.13
N LEU A 67 12.86 -23.46 22.81
CA LEU A 67 11.62 -23.88 22.18
C LEU A 67 11.02 -22.76 21.31
N GLY A 68 11.11 -21.51 21.78
CA GLY A 68 10.71 -20.32 21.04
C GLY A 68 11.47 -20.19 19.72
N ARG A 69 12.81 -20.30 19.73
CA ARG A 69 13.64 -20.26 18.53
C ARG A 69 13.30 -21.39 17.56
N ILE A 70 13.07 -22.60 18.05
CA ILE A 70 12.66 -23.76 17.23
C ILE A 70 11.32 -23.52 16.56
N LEU A 71 10.38 -22.88 17.26
CA LEU A 71 9.07 -22.50 16.73
C LEU A 71 9.11 -21.19 15.91
N GLY A 72 10.28 -20.61 15.68
CA GLY A 72 10.48 -19.39 14.87
C GLY A 72 10.19 -18.07 15.60
N TYR A 73 9.95 -18.10 16.91
CA TYR A 73 9.77 -16.88 17.70
C TYR A 73 11.07 -16.09 17.82
N GLY A 74 11.04 -14.84 17.37
CA GLY A 74 12.21 -13.95 17.35
C GLY A 74 13.16 -14.20 16.18
N SER A 75 12.73 -14.90 15.13
CA SER A 75 13.51 -15.01 13.90
C SER A 75 13.72 -13.62 13.27
N PRO A 76 14.81 -13.41 12.51
CA PRO A 76 15.04 -12.16 11.78
C PRO A 76 13.86 -11.77 10.90
N GLU A 77 13.20 -12.74 10.26
CA GLU A 77 12.02 -12.53 9.41
C GLU A 77 10.81 -12.06 10.22
N GLN A 78 10.55 -12.65 11.40
CA GLN A 78 9.44 -12.22 12.24
C GLN A 78 9.65 -10.80 12.78
N ILE A 79 10.88 -10.47 13.16
CA ILE A 79 11.24 -9.12 13.63
C ILE A 79 11.14 -8.12 12.47
N ALA A 80 11.64 -8.47 11.29
CA ALA A 80 11.51 -7.67 10.09
C ALA A 80 10.04 -7.43 9.72
N GLY A 81 9.19 -8.45 9.77
CA GLY A 81 7.74 -8.31 9.52
C GLY A 81 7.09 -7.29 10.47
N ARG A 82 7.30 -7.41 11.79
CA ARG A 82 6.71 -6.46 12.74
C ARG A 82 7.16 -5.02 12.50
N ARG A 83 8.44 -4.81 12.18
CA ARG A 83 9.02 -3.48 11.90
C ARG A 83 8.45 -2.90 10.60
N THR A 84 8.46 -3.70 9.55
CA THR A 84 8.00 -3.29 8.23
C THR A 84 6.50 -3.05 8.18
N PHE A 85 5.71 -3.69 9.04
CA PHE A 85 4.30 -3.34 9.20
C PHE A 85 4.11 -1.90 9.65
N VAL A 86 4.90 -1.45 10.64
CA VAL A 86 4.85 -0.08 11.14
C VAL A 86 5.26 0.89 10.04
N LEU A 87 6.35 0.61 9.33
CA LEU A 87 6.82 1.41 8.21
C LEU A 87 5.76 1.50 7.11
N TYR A 88 5.22 0.36 6.66
CA TYR A 88 4.19 0.33 5.63
C TYR A 88 2.95 1.13 6.03
N LYS A 89 2.40 0.82 7.22
CA LYS A 89 1.15 1.40 7.69
C LYS A 89 1.27 2.91 7.91
N GLN A 90 2.39 3.38 8.48
CA GLN A 90 2.52 4.78 8.90
C GLN A 90 3.29 5.66 7.90
N LEU A 91 4.02 5.08 6.96
CA LEU A 91 4.80 5.85 5.98
C LEU A 91 4.28 5.70 4.56
N CYS A 92 3.82 4.53 4.15
CA CYS A 92 3.42 4.29 2.76
C CYS A 92 1.91 4.42 2.57
N ALA A 93 1.12 3.65 3.34
CA ALA A 93 -0.33 3.52 3.14
C ALA A 93 -1.09 4.83 3.40
N VAL A 94 -0.57 5.71 4.27
CA VAL A 94 -1.19 7.00 4.66
C VAL A 94 -0.98 8.13 3.65
N ARG A 95 -0.03 7.99 2.73
CA ARG A 95 0.39 9.08 1.85
C ARG A 95 -0.69 9.61 0.91
N PRO A 96 -1.58 8.75 0.35
CA PRO A 96 -2.72 9.24 -0.40
C PRO A 96 -3.61 10.15 0.44
N ASP A 97 -3.90 9.77 1.68
CA ASP A 97 -4.77 10.51 2.60
C ASP A 97 -4.12 11.82 3.10
N GLU A 98 -2.83 11.78 3.46
CA GLU A 98 -2.09 12.94 4.00
C GLU A 98 -1.98 14.11 3.01
N GLU A 99 -1.83 13.81 1.72
CA GLU A 99 -1.65 14.82 0.66
C GLU A 99 -2.70 14.67 -0.45
N SER A 100 -3.93 14.32 -0.07
CA SER A 100 -5.05 14.12 -0.99
C SER A 100 -5.25 15.29 -1.95
N ALA A 101 -5.11 16.53 -1.48
CA ALA A 101 -5.21 17.72 -2.31
C ALA A 101 -4.18 17.75 -3.46
N PHE A 102 -2.92 17.39 -3.20
CA PHE A 102 -1.90 17.32 -4.24
C PHE A 102 -2.23 16.22 -5.25
N TRP A 103 -2.51 15.00 -4.76
CA TRP A 103 -2.77 13.87 -5.64
C TRP A 103 -4.05 14.02 -6.47
N GLN A 104 -5.11 14.57 -5.89
CA GLN A 104 -6.40 14.70 -6.58
C GLN A 104 -6.50 15.97 -7.42
N ASN A 105 -5.96 17.10 -6.96
CA ASN A 105 -6.12 18.38 -7.65
C ASN A 105 -4.95 18.72 -8.56
N ASP A 106 -3.71 18.47 -8.12
CA ASP A 106 -2.53 18.82 -8.91
C ASP A 106 -2.17 17.69 -9.89
N CYS A 107 -2.19 16.44 -9.43
CA CYS A 107 -2.01 15.29 -10.32
C CYS A 107 -3.29 14.87 -11.04
N TYR A 108 -4.46 15.45 -10.72
CA TYR A 108 -5.75 15.07 -11.30
C TYR A 108 -6.00 13.55 -11.25
N LEU A 109 -5.63 12.90 -10.13
CA LEU A 109 -5.91 11.49 -9.93
C LEU A 109 -7.31 11.33 -9.37
N PRO A 110 -8.16 10.46 -9.95
CA PRO A 110 -9.49 10.24 -9.42
C PRO A 110 -9.40 9.54 -8.06
N PRO A 111 -10.37 9.75 -7.16
CA PRO A 111 -10.42 9.12 -5.84
C PRO A 111 -10.85 7.65 -5.95
N THR A 112 -10.00 6.82 -6.58
CA THR A 112 -10.21 5.39 -6.80
C THR A 112 -9.19 4.55 -6.05
N PHE A 113 -9.51 3.26 -5.86
CA PHE A 113 -8.56 2.30 -5.32
C PHE A 113 -7.28 2.20 -6.17
N GLN A 114 -7.40 2.34 -7.51
CA GLN A 114 -6.26 2.33 -8.41
C GLN A 114 -5.31 3.49 -8.12
N SER A 115 -5.82 4.71 -7.96
CA SER A 115 -4.99 5.87 -7.59
C SER A 115 -4.33 5.69 -6.21
N TRP A 116 -5.07 5.17 -5.23
CA TRP A 116 -4.50 4.83 -3.91
C TRP A 116 -3.35 3.83 -4.04
N PHE A 117 -3.53 2.77 -4.84
CA PHE A 117 -2.50 1.75 -5.08
C PHE A 117 -1.26 2.39 -5.70
N THR A 118 -1.42 3.16 -6.77
CA THR A 118 -0.33 3.79 -7.51
C THR A 118 0.49 4.74 -6.63
N ILE A 119 -0.16 5.58 -5.84
CA ILE A 119 0.53 6.48 -4.90
C ILE A 119 1.23 5.67 -3.79
N THR A 120 0.55 4.68 -3.21
CA THR A 120 1.15 3.84 -2.15
C THR A 120 2.35 3.07 -2.69
N ASN A 121 2.26 2.56 -3.92
CA ASN A 121 3.31 1.82 -4.61
C ASN A 121 4.59 2.68 -4.79
N LEU A 122 4.45 3.97 -5.13
CA LEU A 122 5.59 4.89 -5.22
C LEU A 122 6.34 4.97 -3.89
N HIS A 123 5.61 5.11 -2.79
CA HIS A 123 6.20 5.21 -1.45
C HIS A 123 6.77 3.88 -0.95
N VAL A 124 6.14 2.75 -1.31
CA VAL A 124 6.72 1.41 -1.07
C VAL A 124 8.02 1.25 -1.84
N TRP A 125 8.11 1.73 -3.09
CA TRP A 125 9.34 1.70 -3.88
C TRP A 125 10.44 2.58 -3.28
N LEU A 126 10.14 3.82 -2.88
CA LEU A 126 11.09 4.71 -2.20
C LEU A 126 11.72 4.03 -0.98
N LEU A 127 10.87 3.45 -0.12
CA LEU A 127 11.34 2.75 1.06
C LEU A 127 12.11 1.46 0.70
N THR A 128 11.67 0.73 -0.32
CA THR A 128 12.36 -0.47 -0.82
C THR A 128 13.75 -0.13 -1.34
N ALA A 129 13.95 1.01 -2.02
CA ALA A 129 15.27 1.47 -2.45
C ALA A 129 16.23 1.58 -1.25
N ARG A 130 15.79 2.20 -0.15
CA ARG A 130 16.60 2.30 1.07
C ARG A 130 16.82 0.95 1.77
N LEU A 131 15.79 0.12 1.87
CA LEU A 131 15.90 -1.20 2.51
C LEU A 131 16.81 -2.16 1.74
N ARG A 132 16.91 -2.03 0.41
CA ARG A 132 17.84 -2.80 -0.43
C ARG A 132 19.31 -2.50 -0.13
N ALA A 133 19.62 -1.31 0.36
CA ALA A 133 20.97 -0.90 0.74
C ALA A 133 21.41 -1.44 2.13
N LEU A 134 20.49 -2.01 2.93
CA LEU A 134 20.84 -2.58 4.23
C LEU A 134 21.73 -3.83 4.10
N PRO A 135 22.63 -4.08 5.06
CA PRO A 135 23.43 -5.30 5.12
C PRO A 135 22.58 -6.57 5.08
N GLN A 136 23.01 -7.55 4.30
CA GLN A 136 22.37 -8.87 4.28
C GLN A 136 22.59 -9.60 5.62
N PRO A 137 21.60 -10.38 6.11
CA PRO A 137 20.33 -10.74 5.48
C PRO A 137 19.17 -9.76 5.78
N HIS A 138 19.40 -8.71 6.57
CA HIS A 138 18.35 -7.83 7.08
C HIS A 138 17.59 -7.11 5.96
N GLY A 139 18.30 -6.59 4.97
CA GLY A 139 17.67 -5.92 3.82
C GLY A 139 16.64 -6.80 3.10
N LYS A 140 17.00 -8.05 2.80
CA LYS A 140 16.10 -9.00 2.12
C LYS A 140 14.86 -9.32 2.96
N ALA A 141 15.03 -9.55 4.26
CA ALA A 141 13.91 -9.83 5.16
C ALA A 141 12.98 -8.62 5.30
N CYS A 142 13.54 -7.40 5.38
CA CYS A 142 12.76 -6.17 5.46
C CYS A 142 11.99 -5.89 4.17
N VAL A 143 12.62 -6.05 3.00
CA VAL A 143 11.92 -5.88 1.71
C VAL A 143 10.80 -6.91 1.58
N GLN A 144 11.06 -8.18 1.91
CA GLN A 144 10.01 -9.21 1.87
C GLN A 144 8.84 -8.86 2.78
N GLY A 145 9.11 -8.50 4.05
CA GLY A 145 8.05 -8.12 5.00
C GLY A 145 7.26 -6.90 4.56
N LEU A 146 7.93 -5.88 3.99
CA LEU A 146 7.27 -4.69 3.47
C LEU A 146 6.30 -5.04 2.33
N LEU A 147 6.76 -5.86 1.37
CA LEU A 147 5.94 -6.30 0.24
C LEU A 147 4.80 -7.22 0.68
N ASP A 148 5.02 -8.10 1.65
CA ASP A 148 3.97 -8.95 2.22
C ASP A 148 2.85 -8.07 2.79
N HIS A 149 3.18 -7.04 3.56
CA HIS A 149 2.19 -6.10 4.11
C HIS A 149 1.46 -5.30 3.02
N PHE A 150 2.17 -4.84 2.00
CA PHE A 150 1.58 -4.14 0.87
C PHE A 150 0.54 -4.99 0.15
N PHE A 151 0.88 -6.24 -0.20
CA PHE A 151 -0.05 -7.12 -0.92
C PHE A 151 -1.18 -7.67 -0.05
N ILE A 152 -0.98 -7.83 1.27
CA ILE A 152 -2.07 -8.16 2.19
C ILE A 152 -3.09 -7.01 2.25
N ASP A 153 -2.64 -5.74 2.31
CA ASP A 153 -3.55 -4.59 2.33
C ASP A 153 -4.31 -4.43 1.00
N ILE A 154 -3.62 -4.65 -0.13
CA ILE A 154 -4.26 -4.70 -1.45
C ILE A 154 -5.33 -5.79 -1.50
N GLU A 155 -5.03 -7.02 -1.05
CA GLU A 155 -6.00 -8.11 -1.04
C GLU A 155 -7.22 -7.78 -0.17
N ASP A 156 -6.99 -7.24 1.03
CA ASP A 156 -8.07 -6.83 1.95
C ASP A 156 -8.99 -5.79 1.31
N ARG A 157 -8.42 -4.76 0.67
CA ARG A 157 -9.15 -3.69 -0.03
C ARG A 157 -9.89 -4.19 -1.27
N ILE A 158 -9.27 -5.03 -2.09
CA ILE A 158 -9.94 -5.65 -3.25
C ILE A 158 -11.11 -6.52 -2.79
N ARG A 159 -10.93 -7.31 -1.72
CA ARG A 159 -12.03 -8.09 -1.16
C ARG A 159 -13.13 -7.21 -0.59
N ALA A 160 -12.81 -6.07 0.02
CA ALA A 160 -13.82 -5.13 0.47
C ALA A 160 -14.67 -4.58 -0.69
N VAL A 161 -14.07 -4.36 -1.87
CA VAL A 161 -14.77 -3.87 -3.07
C VAL A 161 -15.51 -4.98 -3.82
N LEU A 162 -14.88 -6.13 -4.07
CA LEU A 162 -15.42 -7.21 -4.91
C LEU A 162 -16.24 -8.25 -4.12
N GLN A 163 -16.00 -8.37 -2.81
CA GLN A 163 -16.65 -9.33 -1.93
C GLN A 163 -17.19 -8.63 -0.67
N PRO A 164 -18.05 -7.59 -0.83
CA PRO A 164 -18.56 -6.82 0.29
C PRO A 164 -19.30 -7.73 1.28
N ARG A 165 -19.21 -7.39 2.56
CA ARG A 165 -19.85 -8.11 3.68
C ARG A 165 -20.72 -7.13 4.45
N LEU A 166 -21.89 -7.58 4.91
CA LEU A 166 -22.78 -6.77 5.76
C LEU A 166 -22.06 -6.22 7.01
N GLN A 167 -21.21 -7.06 7.61
CA GLN A 167 -20.32 -6.68 8.71
C GLN A 167 -18.88 -6.89 8.24
N PRO A 168 -18.24 -5.87 7.66
CA PRO A 168 -16.86 -5.98 7.23
C PRO A 168 -15.94 -6.15 8.45
N PRO A 169 -14.88 -6.96 8.36
CA PRO A 169 -13.85 -7.01 9.38
C PRO A 169 -13.14 -5.65 9.48
N THR A 170 -12.42 -5.42 10.59
CA THR A 170 -11.51 -4.29 10.69
C THR A 170 -10.48 -4.34 9.55
N PRO A 171 -10.27 -3.25 8.80
CA PRO A 171 -9.27 -3.21 7.73
C PRO A 171 -7.87 -3.59 8.22
N TYR A 172 -7.07 -4.18 7.36
CA TYR A 172 -5.71 -4.61 7.69
C TYR A 172 -4.83 -3.46 8.20
N THR A 173 -4.91 -2.29 7.56
CA THR A 173 -4.23 -1.06 7.99
C THR A 173 -5.17 -0.10 8.71
N PHE A 174 -5.97 0.63 7.94
CA PHE A 174 -6.96 1.61 8.37
C PHE A 174 -7.96 1.88 7.24
N LYS A 175 -9.10 2.49 7.57
CA LYS A 175 -10.06 2.97 6.56
C LYS A 175 -9.51 4.26 5.95
N SER A 176 -9.27 4.26 4.64
CA SER A 176 -8.82 5.44 3.91
C SER A 176 -10.02 6.30 3.52
N ASP A 177 -9.84 7.62 3.63
CA ASP A 177 -10.80 8.63 3.16
C ASP A 177 -10.45 9.12 1.74
N PHE A 178 -9.31 8.68 1.19
CA PHE A 178 -8.87 9.03 -0.16
C PHE A 178 -9.81 8.55 -1.26
N TYR A 179 -10.48 7.41 -1.07
CA TYR A 179 -11.45 6.87 -2.02
C TYR A 179 -12.65 6.25 -1.30
N THR A 180 -13.79 6.24 -1.97
CA THR A 180 -15.00 5.59 -1.45
C THR A 180 -15.18 4.22 -2.10
N ASN A 181 -15.50 3.20 -1.31
CA ASN A 181 -15.87 1.89 -1.85
C ASN A 181 -17.29 1.95 -2.42
N PRO A 182 -17.49 1.83 -3.75
CA PRO A 182 -18.80 1.95 -4.37
C PRO A 182 -19.75 0.79 -3.99
N ASN A 183 -19.19 -0.34 -3.55
CA ASN A 183 -19.93 -1.54 -3.18
C ASN A 183 -20.09 -1.70 -1.66
N ALA A 184 -19.78 -0.67 -0.87
CA ALA A 184 -19.95 -0.72 0.58
C ALA A 184 -21.44 -0.88 0.95
N PRO A 185 -21.79 -1.78 1.88
CA PRO A 185 -23.17 -1.89 2.33
C PRO A 185 -23.62 -0.59 3.02
N PRO A 186 -24.88 -0.18 2.87
CA PRO A 186 -25.42 0.97 3.60
C PRO A 186 -25.37 0.71 5.11
N PRO A 187 -25.17 1.75 5.93
CA PRO A 187 -25.18 1.62 7.38
C PRO A 187 -26.51 0.99 7.85
N PRO A 188 -26.49 0.19 8.93
CA PRO A 188 -27.70 -0.41 9.49
C PRO A 188 -28.63 0.70 9.99
N ASP A 189 -29.84 0.78 9.40
CA ASP A 189 -30.90 1.68 9.86
C ASP A 189 -31.58 1.05 11.10
N PRO A 190 -31.49 1.69 12.29
CA PRO A 190 -32.09 1.16 13.51
C PRO A 190 -33.62 1.08 13.46
N ASN A 191 -34.28 1.81 12.55
CA ASN A 191 -35.74 1.85 12.41
C ASN A 191 -36.29 0.92 11.30
N SER A 192 -35.41 0.34 10.48
CA SER A 192 -35.82 -0.58 9.41
C SER A 192 -36.06 -1.99 9.95
N LYS A 193 -37.30 -2.48 9.83
CA LYS A 193 -37.65 -3.88 10.16
C LYS A 193 -37.19 -4.89 9.08
N THR A 194 -36.62 -4.40 7.97
CA THR A 194 -36.23 -5.24 6.83
C THR A 194 -34.80 -5.72 7.01
N ARG A 195 -34.61 -7.05 7.05
CA ARG A 195 -33.29 -7.68 7.14
C ARG A 195 -32.47 -7.33 5.89
N GLN A 196 -31.36 -6.63 6.06
CA GLN A 196 -30.46 -6.29 4.94
C GLN A 196 -29.97 -7.56 4.24
N LYS A 197 -30.14 -7.63 2.92
CA LYS A 197 -29.69 -8.75 2.10
C LYS A 197 -28.18 -8.66 1.91
N ALA A 198 -27.49 -9.80 2.05
CA ALA A 198 -26.05 -9.85 1.80
C ALA A 198 -25.77 -9.50 0.32
N PRO A 199 -24.80 -8.61 0.04
CA PRO A 199 -24.48 -8.21 -1.32
C PRO A 199 -23.86 -9.37 -2.12
N SER A 200 -23.93 -9.26 -3.45
CA SER A 200 -23.35 -10.25 -4.36
C SER A 200 -21.83 -10.33 -4.16
N ARG A 201 -21.30 -11.55 -4.15
CA ARG A 201 -19.88 -11.83 -3.90
C ARG A 201 -19.21 -12.28 -5.18
N ALA A 202 -18.19 -11.54 -5.63
CA ALA A 202 -17.39 -11.96 -6.77
C ALA A 202 -16.64 -13.28 -6.48
N PRO A 203 -16.50 -14.19 -7.46
CA PRO A 203 -15.71 -15.39 -7.33
C PRO A 203 -14.23 -15.11 -6.98
N ASP A 204 -13.59 -15.98 -6.20
CA ASP A 204 -12.19 -15.80 -5.78
C ASP A 204 -11.21 -15.74 -6.97
N ARG A 205 -11.53 -16.36 -8.13
CA ARG A 205 -10.74 -16.25 -9.36
C ARG A 205 -10.55 -14.80 -9.83
N ILE A 206 -11.54 -13.94 -9.60
CA ILE A 206 -11.49 -12.53 -10.00
C ILE A 206 -10.53 -11.78 -9.08
N VAL A 207 -10.59 -12.03 -7.77
CA VAL A 207 -9.64 -11.47 -6.79
C VAL A 207 -8.21 -11.88 -7.15
N MET A 208 -7.99 -13.16 -7.47
CA MET A 208 -6.66 -13.66 -7.86
C MET A 208 -6.14 -13.02 -9.16
N ARG A 209 -7.01 -12.83 -10.17
CA ARG A 209 -6.66 -12.11 -11.40
C ARG A 209 -6.24 -10.67 -11.09
N GLN A 210 -7.00 -9.97 -10.24
CA GLN A 210 -6.66 -8.60 -9.82
C GLN A 210 -5.34 -8.55 -9.05
N MET A 211 -5.11 -9.47 -8.11
CA MET A 211 -3.83 -9.56 -7.39
C MET A 211 -2.64 -9.78 -8.33
N LYS A 212 -2.81 -10.58 -9.39
CA LYS A 212 -1.78 -10.76 -10.42
C LYS A 212 -1.50 -9.45 -11.16
N ILE A 213 -2.54 -8.69 -11.51
CA ILE A 213 -2.41 -7.39 -12.17
C ILE A 213 -1.62 -6.41 -11.32
N PHE A 214 -1.99 -6.25 -10.05
CA PHE A 214 -1.28 -5.35 -9.13
C PHE A 214 0.18 -5.77 -8.92
N LYS A 215 0.46 -7.07 -8.90
CA LYS A 215 1.84 -7.57 -8.83
C LYS A 215 2.66 -7.19 -10.05
N GLU A 216 2.11 -7.36 -11.24
CA GLU A 216 2.78 -7.00 -12.50
C GLU A 216 2.98 -5.47 -12.59
N GLN A 217 2.00 -4.65 -12.19
CA GLN A 217 2.12 -3.19 -12.11
C GLN A 217 3.21 -2.77 -11.11
N TRP A 218 3.27 -3.38 -9.92
CA TRP A 218 4.32 -3.15 -8.95
C TRP A 218 5.72 -3.42 -9.53
N GLN A 219 5.90 -4.55 -10.21
CA GLN A 219 7.18 -4.91 -10.85
C GLN A 219 7.56 -3.95 -11.98
N GLY A 220 6.61 -3.62 -12.85
CA GLY A 220 6.83 -2.74 -13.99
C GLY A 220 7.23 -1.33 -13.57
N MET A 221 6.51 -0.77 -12.60
CA MET A 221 6.82 0.56 -12.08
C MET A 221 8.17 0.58 -11.36
N GLY A 222 8.45 -0.42 -10.51
CA GLY A 222 9.72 -0.51 -9.79
C GLY A 222 10.93 -0.54 -10.73
N LEU A 223 10.85 -1.33 -11.82
CA LEU A 223 11.89 -1.39 -12.84
C LEU A 223 12.08 -0.04 -13.57
N ALA A 224 10.98 0.61 -13.95
CA ALA A 224 11.02 1.89 -14.66
C ALA A 224 11.64 2.99 -13.79
N LEU A 225 11.27 3.05 -12.51
CA LEU A 225 11.81 4.03 -11.58
C LEU A 225 13.28 3.75 -11.24
N ASP A 226 13.68 2.48 -11.07
CA ASP A 226 15.09 2.11 -10.88
C ASP A 226 15.94 2.57 -12.09
N LEU A 227 15.46 2.36 -13.32
CA LEU A 227 16.13 2.85 -14.53
C LEU A 227 16.20 4.39 -14.57
N GLY A 228 15.10 5.06 -14.21
CA GLY A 228 15.01 6.52 -14.16
C GLY A 228 16.06 7.14 -13.23
N ILE A 229 16.25 6.59 -12.03
CA ILE A 229 17.29 7.07 -11.11
C ILE A 229 18.68 7.03 -11.75
N VAL A 230 18.99 5.94 -12.47
CA VAL A 230 20.31 5.68 -13.05
C VAL A 230 20.56 6.53 -14.29
N LYS A 231 19.54 6.75 -15.12
CA LYS A 231 19.68 7.45 -16.40
C LYS A 231 19.65 8.96 -16.28
N GLY A 232 18.76 9.50 -15.46
CA GLY A 232 18.59 10.93 -15.32
C GLY A 232 17.14 11.33 -15.04
N ASP A 233 16.96 12.61 -14.75
CA ASP A 233 15.68 13.15 -14.29
C ASP A 233 14.60 13.13 -15.38
N GLU A 234 14.99 13.22 -16.65
CA GLU A 234 14.07 13.09 -17.79
C GLU A 234 13.45 11.69 -17.87
N GLU A 235 14.27 10.64 -17.72
CA GLU A 235 13.80 9.25 -17.70
C GLU A 235 12.98 8.94 -16.45
N LEU A 236 13.35 9.54 -15.31
CA LEU A 236 12.57 9.43 -14.08
C LEU A 236 11.20 10.12 -14.22
N ALA A 237 11.15 11.31 -14.82
CA ALA A 237 9.90 12.01 -15.15
C ALA A 237 9.03 11.16 -16.09
N ALA A 238 9.63 10.58 -17.14
CA ALA A 238 8.91 9.72 -18.08
C ALA A 238 8.36 8.44 -17.40
N ALA A 239 9.11 7.86 -16.46
CA ALA A 239 8.65 6.73 -15.66
C ALA A 239 7.46 7.12 -14.76
N MET A 240 7.51 8.29 -14.11
CA MET A 240 6.42 8.80 -13.28
C MET A 240 5.19 9.16 -14.10
N TRP A 241 5.34 9.86 -15.22
CA TRP A 241 4.24 10.22 -16.11
C TRP A 241 3.49 8.98 -16.60
N ARG A 242 4.20 7.91 -17.00
CA ARG A 242 3.58 6.66 -17.46
C ARG A 242 2.85 5.91 -16.35
N ASN A 243 3.46 5.79 -15.17
CA ASN A 243 2.92 4.92 -14.11
C ASN A 243 1.97 5.64 -13.14
N LEU A 244 2.22 6.93 -12.85
CA LEU A 244 1.40 7.73 -11.94
C LEU A 244 0.28 8.45 -12.70
N LEU A 245 0.59 9.09 -13.82
CA LEU A 245 -0.36 9.95 -14.54
C LEU A 245 -1.03 9.27 -15.73
N GLY A 246 -0.86 7.95 -15.90
CA GLY A 246 -1.50 7.21 -16.98
C GLY A 246 -1.05 7.64 -18.38
N ALA A 247 0.19 8.10 -18.53
CA ALA A 247 0.73 8.56 -19.81
C ALA A 247 -0.18 9.53 -20.57
N ARG A 248 -0.93 10.37 -19.83
CA ARG A 248 -1.93 11.26 -20.42
C ARG A 248 -1.29 12.18 -21.47
N GLY A 249 -1.91 12.27 -22.64
CA GLY A 249 -1.43 13.04 -23.79
C GLY A 249 -0.34 12.35 -24.63
N ALA A 250 -0.03 11.06 -24.40
CA ALA A 250 1.03 10.35 -25.13
C ALA A 250 0.82 10.29 -26.66
N ARG A 251 -0.43 10.35 -27.11
CA ARG A 251 -0.79 10.34 -28.54
C ARG A 251 -1.06 11.75 -29.10
N GLY A 252 -0.67 12.79 -28.37
CA GLY A 252 -0.98 14.19 -28.68
C GLY A 252 -2.16 14.73 -27.87
N ILE A 253 -2.23 16.05 -27.76
CA ILE A 253 -3.27 16.77 -27.03
C ILE A 253 -4.30 17.25 -28.06
N SER A 254 -5.55 16.77 -27.97
CA SER A 254 -6.62 17.22 -28.86
C SER A 254 -7.07 18.62 -28.47
N LEU A 255 -6.96 19.57 -29.40
CA LEU A 255 -7.40 20.96 -29.21
C LEU A 255 -8.77 21.25 -29.83
N GLU A 256 -9.26 20.36 -30.70
CA GLU A 256 -10.52 20.53 -31.42
C GLU A 256 -11.60 19.61 -30.86
N SER A 257 -12.87 20.07 -30.94
CA SER A 257 -14.07 19.33 -30.55
C SER A 257 -14.41 18.16 -31.50
N SER A 258 -13.40 17.47 -32.02
CA SER A 258 -13.61 16.14 -32.61
C SER A 258 -13.98 15.18 -31.48
N LYS A 259 -14.88 14.22 -31.77
CA LYS A 259 -15.47 13.30 -30.78
C LYS A 259 -14.45 12.87 -29.73
N ALA A 260 -14.70 13.21 -28.46
CA ALA A 260 -13.79 12.94 -27.34
C ALA A 260 -13.40 11.46 -27.29
N GLN A 261 -12.28 11.11 -27.94
CA GLN A 261 -11.62 9.84 -27.73
C GLN A 261 -10.83 10.01 -26.44
N PHE A 262 -11.47 9.67 -25.32
CA PHE A 262 -10.76 9.47 -24.08
C PHE A 262 -9.80 8.31 -24.28
N ARG A 263 -8.52 8.62 -24.44
CA ARG A 263 -7.46 7.62 -24.53
C ARG A 263 -6.92 7.37 -23.13
N ARG A 264 -6.72 6.09 -22.83
CA ARG A 264 -6.19 5.60 -21.55
C ARG A 264 -4.92 4.83 -21.83
N THR A 265 -4.04 4.72 -20.84
CA THR A 265 -2.90 3.82 -20.96
C THR A 265 -3.39 2.38 -21.02
N VAL A 266 -2.98 1.65 -22.05
CA VAL A 266 -3.29 0.22 -22.14
C VAL A 266 -2.48 -0.52 -21.08
N ASN A 267 -3.14 -0.90 -20.00
CA ASN A 267 -2.63 -1.88 -19.06
C ASN A 267 -2.76 -3.26 -19.72
N LEU A 268 -1.72 -3.72 -20.41
CA LEU A 268 -1.61 -5.08 -21.01
C LEU A 268 -1.63 -6.23 -19.97
N VAL A 269 -2.00 -5.91 -18.74
CA VAL A 269 -1.67 -6.64 -17.52
C VAL A 269 -2.86 -7.50 -17.12
N GLY A 270 -2.67 -8.81 -16.94
CA GLY A 270 -3.76 -9.75 -16.70
C GLY A 270 -3.57 -11.16 -17.26
N GLY A 271 -2.47 -11.42 -17.98
CA GLY A 271 -2.10 -12.77 -18.42
C GLY A 271 -2.93 -13.36 -19.57
N GLU A 272 -3.77 -12.59 -20.26
CA GLU A 272 -4.47 -13.01 -21.49
C GLU A 272 -3.83 -12.46 -22.77
N VAL A 273 -2.92 -11.47 -22.67
CA VAL A 273 -2.13 -11.07 -23.83
C VAL A 273 -1.00 -12.07 -24.03
N VAL A 274 -1.37 -13.26 -24.53
CA VAL A 274 -0.43 -14.30 -24.99
C VAL A 274 0.32 -13.82 -26.25
N ASN A 275 -0.14 -12.75 -26.90
CA ASN A 275 0.51 -12.11 -28.03
C ASN A 275 0.25 -10.59 -28.06
N VAL A 276 1.25 -9.79 -27.70
CA VAL A 276 1.21 -8.31 -27.78
C VAL A 276 0.94 -7.84 -29.22
N SER A 277 1.35 -8.63 -30.21
CA SER A 277 1.15 -8.39 -31.64
C SER A 277 -0.30 -8.51 -32.11
N LYS A 278 -1.21 -9.10 -31.31
CA LYS A 278 -2.63 -9.27 -31.64
C LYS A 278 -3.54 -8.31 -30.89
N VAL A 279 -2.97 -7.41 -30.09
CA VAL A 279 -3.74 -6.43 -29.32
C VAL A 279 -4.10 -5.27 -30.23
N ASP A 280 -5.39 -4.99 -30.32
CA ASP A 280 -5.89 -3.76 -30.90
C ASP A 280 -5.75 -2.64 -29.85
N PHE A 281 -4.62 -1.93 -29.92
CA PHE A 281 -4.31 -0.87 -28.97
C PHE A 281 -5.33 0.26 -29.01
N GLU A 282 -5.88 0.60 -30.16
CA GLU A 282 -6.87 1.69 -30.27
C GLU A 282 -8.17 1.33 -29.53
N LYS A 283 -8.59 0.07 -29.66
CA LYS A 283 -9.75 -0.45 -28.93
C LYS A 283 -9.51 -0.49 -27.42
N GLU A 284 -8.35 -0.95 -26.98
CA GLU A 284 -8.03 -1.01 -25.54
C GLU A 284 -7.84 0.39 -24.94
N GLU A 285 -7.25 1.35 -25.66
CA GLU A 285 -7.09 2.74 -25.22
C GLU A 285 -8.44 3.45 -25.00
N THR A 286 -9.48 3.07 -25.75
CA THR A 286 -10.82 3.63 -25.64
C THR A 286 -11.72 2.92 -24.62
N GLN A 287 -11.39 1.68 -24.27
CA GLN A 287 -12.10 0.90 -23.27
C GLN A 287 -11.80 1.43 -21.86
N ASP A 288 -12.84 1.58 -21.04
CA ASP A 288 -12.66 2.00 -19.65
C ASP A 288 -12.06 0.87 -18.81
N ASP A 289 -10.85 1.11 -18.29
CA ASP A 289 -10.13 0.16 -17.43
C ASP A 289 -10.55 0.29 -15.95
N GLY A 290 -11.47 1.21 -15.65
CA GLY A 290 -11.98 1.46 -14.30
C GLY A 290 -10.97 2.17 -13.38
N SER A 291 -9.83 2.61 -13.90
CA SER A 291 -8.86 3.43 -13.15
C SER A 291 -9.37 4.85 -12.92
N GLY A 292 -10.19 5.34 -13.87
CA GLY A 292 -10.65 6.73 -13.96
C GLY A 292 -9.57 7.71 -14.44
N VAL A 293 -8.38 7.22 -14.82
CA VAL A 293 -7.31 8.07 -15.37
C VAL A 293 -7.39 8.02 -16.89
N HIS A 294 -7.70 9.16 -17.49
CA HIS A 294 -7.85 9.32 -18.93
C HIS A 294 -7.36 10.69 -19.38
N ASP A 295 -7.11 10.84 -20.69
CA ASP A 295 -6.78 12.13 -21.27
C ASP A 295 -7.84 13.20 -20.96
N PHE A 296 -7.37 14.45 -20.76
CA PHE A 296 -8.27 15.59 -20.62
C PHE A 296 -9.01 15.86 -21.93
N PRO A 297 -10.30 16.23 -21.86
CA PRO A 297 -11.05 16.64 -23.04
C PRO A 297 -10.47 17.95 -23.61
N PRO A 298 -10.76 18.29 -24.89
CA PRO A 298 -10.23 19.50 -25.53
C PRO A 298 -10.51 20.80 -24.77
N GLN A 299 -11.61 20.88 -24.03
CA GLN A 299 -11.99 22.04 -23.21
C GLN A 299 -11.09 22.24 -21.98
N GLU A 300 -10.36 21.19 -21.58
CA GLU A 300 -9.47 21.18 -20.41
C GLU A 300 -8.02 20.88 -20.82
N SER A 301 -7.66 21.11 -22.09
CA SER A 301 -6.30 20.87 -22.59
C SER A 301 -5.26 21.78 -21.91
N ASP A 302 -5.70 22.92 -21.37
CA ASP A 302 -4.88 23.84 -20.58
C ASP A 302 -4.27 23.19 -19.33
N LYS A 303 -4.91 22.15 -18.78
CA LYS A 303 -4.37 21.39 -17.64
C LYS A 303 -3.03 20.73 -17.95
N TYR A 304 -2.77 20.39 -19.22
CA TYR A 304 -1.48 19.84 -19.65
C TYR A 304 -0.33 20.86 -19.55
N VAL A 305 -0.62 22.16 -19.59
CA VAL A 305 0.41 23.21 -19.51
C VAL A 305 1.13 23.19 -18.16
N LYS A 306 0.46 22.71 -17.10
CA LYS A 306 1.05 22.57 -15.75
C LYS A 306 1.88 21.29 -15.57
N TYR A 307 1.88 20.37 -16.54
CA TYR A 307 2.57 19.08 -16.40
C TYR A 307 4.10 19.21 -16.24
N PRO A 308 4.81 20.10 -16.95
CA PRO A 308 6.25 20.25 -16.75
C PRO A 308 6.61 20.63 -15.31
N GLU A 309 5.89 21.58 -14.72
CA GLU A 309 6.06 21.98 -13.32
C GLU A 309 5.72 20.82 -12.37
N LEU A 310 4.62 20.11 -12.64
CA LEU A 310 4.25 18.92 -11.86
C LEU A 310 5.31 17.81 -11.93
N MET A 311 5.92 17.59 -13.09
CA MET A 311 7.01 16.62 -13.24
C MET A 311 8.23 17.04 -12.43
N LEU A 312 8.56 18.33 -12.43
CA LEU A 312 9.64 18.86 -11.60
C LEU A 312 9.36 18.63 -10.10
N ASP A 313 8.13 18.86 -9.65
CA ASP A 313 7.72 18.59 -8.27
C ASP A 313 7.87 17.11 -7.89
N LEU A 314 7.40 16.19 -8.75
CA LEU A 314 7.44 14.75 -8.49
C LEU A 314 8.87 14.18 -8.53
N VAL A 315 9.67 14.59 -9.51
CA VAL A 315 11.07 14.19 -9.63
C VAL A 315 11.89 14.77 -8.49
N GLY A 316 11.71 16.07 -8.20
CA GLY A 316 12.37 16.76 -7.09
C GLY A 316 12.03 16.14 -5.74
N TYR A 317 10.76 15.80 -5.51
CA TYR A 317 10.32 15.04 -4.33
C TYR A 317 11.02 13.69 -4.24
N THR A 318 11.05 12.93 -5.32
CA THR A 318 11.65 11.60 -5.35
C THR A 318 13.14 11.63 -5.06
N ARG A 319 13.89 12.53 -5.73
CA ARG A 319 15.32 12.71 -5.48
C ARG A 319 15.57 13.15 -4.04
N ARG A 320 14.82 14.13 -3.54
CA ARG A 320 14.92 14.61 -2.16
C ARG A 320 14.68 13.49 -1.14
N GLU A 321 13.63 12.69 -1.32
CA GLU A 321 13.33 11.61 -0.39
C GLU A 321 14.35 10.47 -0.47
N LEU A 322 14.87 10.14 -1.64
CA LEU A 322 15.93 9.14 -1.77
C LEU A 322 17.22 9.59 -1.08
N SER A 323 17.66 10.82 -1.31
CA SER A 323 18.84 11.39 -0.63
C SER A 323 18.63 11.50 0.89
N ARG A 324 17.42 11.87 1.34
CA ARG A 324 17.07 11.89 2.76
C ARG A 324 17.13 10.51 3.38
N LEU A 325 16.55 9.50 2.71
CA LEU A 325 16.54 8.12 3.18
C LEU A 325 17.95 7.52 3.22
N GLU A 326 18.80 7.85 2.25
CA GLU A 326 20.22 7.47 2.22
C GLU A 326 20.99 8.04 3.42
N ALA A 327 20.73 9.30 3.77
CA ALA A 327 21.40 9.98 4.89
C ALA A 327 21.01 9.40 6.28
N ILE A 328 19.92 8.63 6.39
CA ILE A 328 19.51 7.99 7.63
C ILE A 328 20.36 6.74 7.86
N THR A 329 20.89 6.59 9.07
CA THR A 329 21.74 5.44 9.44
C THR A 329 20.97 4.11 9.43
N ASP A 330 21.68 3.00 9.23
CA ASP A 330 21.07 1.66 9.25
C ASP A 330 20.43 1.35 10.61
N GLU A 331 21.04 1.78 11.71
CA GLU A 331 20.51 1.62 13.06
C GLU A 331 19.18 2.34 13.24
N GLU A 332 19.04 3.53 12.66
CA GLU A 332 17.81 4.32 12.73
C GLU A 332 16.69 3.73 11.87
N ILE A 333 16.98 3.33 10.63
CA ILE A 333 16.05 2.58 9.79
C ILE A 333 15.54 1.32 10.53
N MET A 334 16.44 0.61 11.21
CA MET A 334 16.12 -0.64 11.91
C MET A 334 15.31 -0.44 13.21
N LYS A 335 15.29 0.77 13.78
CA LYS A 335 14.37 1.13 14.87
C LYS A 335 12.93 1.30 14.37
N ALA A 336 12.75 1.55 13.07
CA ALA A 336 11.46 1.75 12.43
C ALA A 336 10.60 2.82 13.12
N ASP A 337 11.23 3.92 13.55
CA ASP A 337 10.56 5.05 14.19
C ASP A 337 9.87 5.95 13.13
N PRO A 338 8.54 6.00 13.10
CA PRO A 338 7.78 6.73 12.09
C PRO A 338 8.01 8.25 12.15
N SER A 339 8.33 8.78 13.34
CA SER A 339 8.51 10.23 13.52
C SER A 339 9.70 10.79 12.73
N ARG A 340 10.75 9.97 12.54
CA ARG A 340 11.96 10.34 11.80
C ARG A 340 11.91 9.92 10.33
N LEU A 341 11.17 8.84 10.03
CA LEU A 341 11.14 8.24 8.70
C LEU A 341 10.01 8.79 7.81
N ARG A 342 9.08 9.59 8.36
CA ARG A 342 7.99 10.22 7.61
C ARG A 342 8.49 10.95 6.36
N PHE A 343 7.82 10.69 5.24
CA PHE A 343 8.09 11.39 3.99
C PHE A 343 7.73 12.88 4.14
N GLY A 344 8.51 13.74 3.49
CA GLY A 344 8.20 15.17 3.41
C GLY A 344 7.01 15.46 2.49
N PRO A 345 6.56 16.74 2.41
CA PRO A 345 5.58 17.15 1.44
C PRO A 345 6.11 16.96 0.02
N VAL A 346 5.22 16.70 -0.96
CA VAL A 346 5.65 16.57 -2.37
C VAL A 346 6.15 17.90 -2.90
N LYS A 347 5.34 18.97 -2.75
CA LYS A 347 5.73 20.33 -3.07
C LYS A 347 6.59 20.93 -1.96
N THR A 348 7.76 21.46 -2.33
CA THR A 348 8.51 22.38 -1.47
C THR A 348 7.74 23.68 -1.41
N LYS A 349 7.39 24.16 -0.21
CA LYS A 349 6.81 25.51 -0.06
C LYS A 349 7.83 26.50 -0.60
N ALA A 350 7.41 27.30 -1.60
CA ALA A 350 8.21 28.37 -2.18
C ALA A 350 8.56 29.44 -1.14
#